data_AF-A0A1A0DBK6-F1
#
_entry.id   AF-A0A1A0DBK6-F1
#
_cell.length_a   1.000
_cell.length_b   1.000
_cell.length_c   1.000
_cell.angle_alpha   90.00
_cell.angle_beta   90.00
_cell.angle_gamma   90.00
#
_symmetry.space_group_name_H-M   'P 1'
#
loop_
_entity.id
_entity.type
_entity.pdbx_description
1 polymer ?
#
loop_
_entity_poly.entity_id
_entity_poly.type
_entity_poly.pdbx_seq_one_letter_code
_entity_poly.pdbx_strand_id
1 'polypeptide(L)'
;MARRVSTLISPLLLLGGCFLLSGCSGNEAARAFGLERSLPDEYTVTTRAPLSMPPSDELVKPTKGDDRRQDESERLQALETLSPDVALRGTNGDTSEGQTILVNEATEASDAPDRGELGEAGSGFVQELMFWKGGKAGAVVDADGENRRLKTNAALGNSPTKGVTPTQHAKGSGLF
;
A
#
# COMPACT_ATOMS: atom_id res chain seq x y z
N MET A 1 82.49 6.32 0.74
CA MET A 1 81.60 5.28 0.18
C MET A 1 80.11 5.56 0.36
N ALA A 2 79.66 6.21 1.44
CA ALA A 2 78.23 6.43 1.72
C ALA A 2 77.44 7.27 0.69
N ARG A 3 78.07 8.26 0.02
CA ARG A 3 77.37 9.11 -0.97
C ARG A 3 76.93 8.38 -2.25
N ARG A 4 77.66 7.35 -2.69
CA ARG A 4 77.31 6.59 -3.93
C ARG A 4 76.19 5.57 -3.69
N VAL A 5 76.04 5.09 -2.46
CA VAL A 5 74.96 4.16 -2.07
C VAL A 5 73.62 4.91 -2.03
N SER A 6 73.59 6.14 -1.51
CA SER A 6 72.39 6.98 -1.46
C SER A 6 71.83 7.34 -2.85
N THR A 7 72.68 7.57 -3.86
CA THR A 7 72.23 7.87 -5.23
C THR A 7 71.66 6.67 -5.98
N LEU A 8 71.98 5.44 -5.56
CA LEU A 8 71.46 4.20 -6.17
C LEU A 8 70.16 3.71 -5.50
N ILE A 9 69.90 4.11 -4.26
CA ILE A 9 68.66 3.77 -3.54
C ILE A 9 67.46 4.54 -4.11
N SER A 10 67.65 5.78 -4.56
CA SER A 10 66.58 6.63 -5.09
C SER A 10 65.90 6.08 -6.36
N PRO A 11 66.60 5.61 -7.41
CA PRO A 11 65.95 5.00 -8.57
C PRO A 11 65.32 3.64 -8.24
N LEU A 12 65.88 2.88 -7.30
CA LEU A 12 65.33 1.59 -6.88
C LEU A 12 64.01 1.76 -6.12
N LEU A 13 63.91 2.79 -5.28
CA LEU A 13 62.69 3.13 -4.55
C LEU A 13 61.62 3.72 -5.48
N LEU A 14 62.01 4.50 -6.49
CA LEU A 14 61.10 4.99 -7.54
C LEU A 14 60.54 3.83 -8.38
N LEU A 15 61.40 2.88 -8.77
CA LEU A 15 60.99 1.70 -9.53
C LEU A 15 60.07 0.78 -8.70
N GLY A 16 60.39 0.58 -7.41
CA GLY A 16 59.52 -0.15 -6.48
C GLY A 16 58.16 0.53 -6.29
N GLY A 17 58.13 1.86 -6.25
CA GLY A 17 56.89 2.65 -6.21
C GLY A 17 56.02 2.42 -7.46
N CYS A 18 56.59 2.43 -8.65
CA CYS A 18 55.86 2.14 -9.89
C CYS A 18 55.24 0.73 -9.89
N PHE A 19 55.92 -0.28 -9.34
CA PHE A 19 55.38 -1.64 -9.18
C PHE A 19 54.24 -1.72 -8.16
N LEU A 20 54.26 -0.89 -7.11
CA LEU A 20 53.16 -0.81 -6.16
C LEU A 20 51.92 -0.12 -6.76
N LEU A 21 52.12 0.86 -7.65
CA LEU A 21 51.03 1.54 -8.35
C LEU A 21 50.40 0.70 -9.46
N SER A 22 51.10 -0.29 -10.05
CA SER A 22 50.52 -1.16 -11.08
C SER A 22 49.43 -2.11 -10.57
N GLY A 23 49.28 -2.27 -9.25
CA GLY A 23 48.16 -3.00 -8.63
C GLY A 23 46.87 -2.19 -8.55
N CYS A 24 46.94 -0.86 -8.65
CA CYS A 24 45.78 0.03 -8.69
C CYS A 24 45.27 0.11 -10.14
N SER A 25 44.69 -0.98 -10.63
CA SER A 25 44.15 -1.02 -11.98
C SER A 25 42.99 -0.01 -12.10
N GLY A 26 43.08 0.91 -13.05
CA GLY A 26 42.10 1.98 -13.22
C GLY A 26 40.67 1.48 -13.49
N ASN A 27 40.52 0.23 -13.92
CA ASN A 27 39.23 -0.39 -14.17
C ASN A 27 38.45 -0.67 -12.87
N GLU A 28 39.14 -1.08 -11.80
CA GLU A 28 38.53 -1.30 -10.49
C GLU A 28 38.06 0.03 -9.88
N ALA A 29 38.87 1.08 -10.02
CA ALA A 29 38.53 2.43 -9.60
C ALA A 29 37.34 2.98 -10.41
N ALA A 30 37.35 2.85 -11.74
CA ALA A 30 36.25 3.28 -12.60
C ALA A 30 34.93 2.56 -12.27
N ARG A 31 34.98 1.26 -11.97
CA ARG A 31 33.82 0.49 -11.49
C ARG A 31 33.35 0.96 -10.11
N ALA A 32 34.26 1.22 -9.17
CA ALA A 32 33.91 1.72 -7.82
C ALA A 32 33.31 3.14 -7.84
N PHE A 33 33.75 3.98 -8.78
CA PHE A 33 33.21 5.33 -9.00
C PHE A 33 31.98 5.35 -9.94
N GLY A 34 31.52 4.19 -10.42
CA GLY A 34 30.33 4.09 -11.28
C GLY A 34 30.49 4.67 -12.68
N LEU A 35 31.74 4.89 -13.13
CA LEU A 35 32.05 5.31 -14.51
C LEU A 35 31.89 4.16 -15.51
N GLU A 36 31.90 2.92 -15.02
CA GLU A 36 31.69 1.72 -15.83
C GLU A 36 30.44 0.96 -15.39
N ARG A 37 29.64 0.51 -16.36
CA ARG A 37 28.37 -0.19 -16.12
C ARG A 37 28.64 -1.66 -15.76
N SER A 38 28.53 -2.00 -14.47
CA SER A 38 28.51 -3.41 -14.04
C SER A 38 27.13 -4.02 -14.33
N LEU A 39 27.02 -4.84 -15.37
CA LEU A 39 25.84 -5.67 -15.59
C LEU A 39 25.92 -6.89 -14.66
N PRO A 40 24.90 -7.13 -13.81
CA PRO A 40 24.79 -8.38 -13.08
C PRO A 40 24.67 -9.54 -14.09
N ASP A 41 25.32 -10.66 -13.80
CA ASP A 41 25.27 -11.86 -14.63
C ASP A 41 23.82 -12.36 -14.79
N GLU A 42 23.39 -12.52 -16.03
CA GLU A 42 22.05 -12.95 -16.41
C GLU A 42 21.68 -14.35 -15.90
N TYR A 43 22.66 -15.15 -15.48
CA TYR A 43 22.46 -16.47 -14.89
C TYR A 43 22.59 -16.49 -13.37
N THR A 44 22.91 -15.36 -12.73
CA THR A 44 23.00 -15.27 -11.27
C THR A 44 21.59 -15.17 -10.68
N VAL A 45 21.11 -16.28 -10.15
CA VAL A 45 19.83 -16.35 -9.41
C VAL A 45 20.04 -15.78 -8.00
N THR A 46 19.69 -14.52 -7.80
CA THR A 46 19.61 -13.93 -6.45
C THR A 46 18.29 -14.31 -5.81
N THR A 47 18.32 -15.02 -4.68
CA THR A 47 17.11 -15.29 -3.89
C THR A 47 16.69 -14.00 -3.19
N ARG A 48 15.58 -13.39 -3.61
CA ARG A 48 14.93 -12.34 -2.80
C ARG A 48 14.43 -12.97 -1.51
N ALA A 49 14.45 -12.20 -0.42
CA ALA A 49 13.76 -12.61 0.79
C ALA A 49 12.31 -12.98 0.43
N PRO A 50 11.78 -14.11 0.92
CA PRO A 50 10.41 -14.49 0.64
C PRO A 50 9.48 -13.34 1.03
N LEU A 51 8.47 -13.06 0.21
CA LEU A 51 7.38 -12.16 0.56
C LEU A 51 6.63 -12.81 1.74
N SER A 52 7.02 -12.47 2.96
CA SER A 52 6.28 -12.87 4.15
C SER A 52 5.03 -12.00 4.24
N MET A 53 3.89 -12.66 4.37
CA MET A 53 2.65 -11.95 4.70
C MET A 53 2.85 -11.24 6.04
N PRO A 54 2.48 -9.95 6.16
CA PRO A 54 2.54 -9.26 7.45
C PRO A 54 1.71 -10.03 8.48
N PRO A 55 2.06 -9.95 9.77
CA PRO A 55 1.40 -10.70 10.83
C PRO A 55 -0.08 -10.36 11.03
N SER A 56 -0.57 -9.27 10.42
CA SER A 56 -1.98 -8.86 10.42
C SER A 56 -2.33 -8.18 9.11
N ASP A 57 -3.45 -8.59 8.50
CA ASP A 57 -4.09 -7.92 7.36
C ASP A 57 -5.13 -6.87 7.81
N GLU A 58 -5.29 -6.69 9.13
CA GLU A 58 -6.25 -5.75 9.71
C GLU A 58 -5.82 -4.30 9.44
N LEU A 59 -6.69 -3.55 8.76
CA LEU A 59 -6.51 -2.13 8.58
C LEU A 59 -6.62 -1.44 9.94
N VAL A 60 -5.51 -0.90 10.43
CA VAL A 60 -5.50 -0.13 11.67
C VAL A 60 -6.34 1.13 11.47
N LYS A 61 -7.35 1.32 12.32
CA LYS A 61 -8.18 2.54 12.34
C LYS A 61 -7.26 3.77 12.33
N PRO A 62 -7.44 4.73 11.41
CA PRO A 62 -6.62 5.93 11.39
C PRO A 62 -6.82 6.66 12.72
N THR A 63 -5.75 6.78 13.50
CA THR A 63 -5.78 7.58 14.73
C THR A 63 -5.99 9.05 14.34
N LYS A 64 -6.95 9.72 15.01
CA LYS A 64 -7.05 11.18 15.02
C LYS A 64 -5.79 11.72 15.70
N GLY A 65 -4.76 12.00 14.92
CA GLY A 65 -3.47 12.49 15.40
C GLY A 65 -2.99 13.59 14.46
N ASP A 66 -3.32 14.81 14.87
CA ASP A 66 -3.02 16.14 14.31
C ASP A 66 -3.33 16.36 12.82
N ASP A 67 -3.72 17.59 12.49
CA ASP A 67 -4.04 18.02 11.13
C ASP A 67 -2.93 17.57 10.18
N ARG A 68 -3.28 16.64 9.28
CA ARG A 68 -2.37 16.29 8.21
C ARG A 68 -2.32 17.52 7.32
N ARG A 69 -1.14 18.08 7.09
CA ARG A 69 -0.92 19.17 6.11
C ARG A 69 -1.46 18.85 4.69
N GLN A 70 -1.76 17.58 4.43
CA GLN A 70 -2.34 17.08 3.18
C GLN A 70 -3.87 17.31 3.09
N ASP A 71 -4.56 17.62 4.20
CA ASP A 71 -6.00 17.90 4.25
C ASP A 71 -6.31 19.40 4.06
N GLU A 72 -5.29 20.26 3.90
CA GLU A 72 -5.47 21.66 3.53
C GLU A 72 -5.94 21.73 2.07
N SER A 73 -7.25 21.93 1.89
CA SER A 73 -7.87 22.25 0.61
C SER A 73 -7.11 23.40 -0.08
N GLU A 74 -6.56 23.17 -1.27
CA GLU A 74 -5.85 24.18 -2.09
C GLU A 74 -6.69 25.45 -2.27
N ARG A 75 -8.02 25.30 -2.30
CA ARG A 75 -8.99 26.41 -2.36
C ARG A 75 -8.92 27.30 -1.11
N LEU A 76 -8.77 26.73 0.08
CA LEU A 76 -8.63 27.47 1.33
C LEU A 76 -7.30 28.22 1.38
N GLN A 77 -6.21 27.59 0.91
CA GLN A 77 -4.90 28.24 0.81
C GLN A 77 -4.90 29.43 -0.18
N ALA A 78 -5.61 29.29 -1.30
CA ALA A 78 -5.82 30.39 -2.23
C ALA A 78 -6.69 31.52 -1.63
N LEU A 79 -7.73 31.16 -0.88
CA LEU A 79 -8.62 32.12 -0.19
C LEU A 79 -7.92 32.85 0.96
N GLU A 80 -7.03 32.20 1.70
CA GLU A 80 -6.17 32.83 2.72
C GLU A 80 -5.33 33.94 2.10
N THR A 81 -4.74 33.66 0.93
CA THR A 81 -3.93 34.63 0.19
C THR A 81 -4.76 35.81 -0.32
N LEU A 82 -6.01 35.57 -0.71
CA LEU A 82 -6.91 36.58 -1.29
C LEU A 82 -7.68 37.38 -0.23
N SER A 83 -8.01 36.76 0.91
CA SER A 83 -8.79 37.34 2.00
C SER A 83 -8.42 36.70 3.36
N PRO A 84 -7.41 37.26 4.07
CA PRO A 84 -6.95 36.74 5.36
C PRO A 84 -8.03 36.70 6.46
N ASP A 85 -9.06 37.56 6.35
CA ASP A 85 -10.17 37.63 7.30
C ASP A 85 -11.10 36.40 7.23
N VAL A 86 -11.15 35.71 6.08
CA VAL A 86 -11.90 34.44 5.91
C VAL A 86 -11.15 33.27 6.54
N ALA A 87 -9.82 33.29 6.47
CA ALA A 87 -8.98 32.28 7.10
C ALA A 87 -9.02 32.36 8.64
N LEU A 88 -8.97 33.57 9.20
CA LEU A 88 -9.04 33.80 10.65
C LEU A 88 -10.41 33.47 11.26
N ARG A 89 -11.49 33.60 10.49
CA ARG A 89 -12.84 33.21 10.95
C ARG A 89 -13.11 31.72 10.82
N GLY A 90 -12.32 31.03 10.00
CA GLY A 90 -12.58 29.67 9.56
C GLY A 90 -13.92 29.59 8.81
N THR A 91 -14.03 28.71 7.84
CA THR A 91 -15.35 28.23 7.44
C THR A 91 -15.90 27.31 8.53
N ASN A 92 -16.08 27.84 9.74
CA ASN A 92 -17.00 27.27 10.72
C ASN A 92 -18.41 27.62 10.25
N GLY A 93 -18.76 27.16 9.04
CA GLY A 93 -20.16 27.04 8.68
C GLY A 93 -20.75 26.01 9.62
N ASP A 94 -21.94 26.27 10.14
CA ASP A 94 -22.67 25.30 10.93
C ASP A 94 -22.68 23.97 10.17
N THR A 95 -22.22 22.89 10.82
CA THR A 95 -22.21 21.55 10.22
C THR A 95 -23.60 21.25 9.70
N SER A 96 -23.71 21.02 8.38
CA SER A 96 -25.00 20.69 7.79
C SER A 96 -25.53 19.37 8.37
N GLU A 97 -26.86 19.23 8.39
CA GLU A 97 -27.52 18.00 8.83
C GLU A 97 -26.99 16.78 8.05
N GLY A 98 -26.83 16.91 6.73
CA GLY A 98 -26.25 15.87 5.88
C GLY A 98 -24.80 15.52 6.22
N GLN A 99 -23.96 16.51 6.53
CA GLN A 99 -22.58 16.26 6.95
C GLN A 99 -22.54 15.49 8.29
N THR A 100 -23.44 15.81 9.21
CA THR A 100 -23.53 15.15 10.50
C THR A 100 -23.94 13.69 10.34
N ILE A 101 -24.92 13.42 9.47
CA ILE A 101 -25.35 12.05 9.14
C ILE A 101 -24.19 11.23 8.54
N LEU A 102 -23.48 11.77 7.55
CA LEU A 102 -22.36 11.07 6.91
C LEU A 102 -21.21 10.78 7.88
N VAL A 103 -20.88 11.73 8.76
CA VAL A 103 -19.83 11.54 9.78
C VAL A 103 -20.23 10.49 10.81
N ASN A 104 -21.50 10.48 11.22
CA ASN A 104 -22.03 9.49 12.16
C ASN A 104 -22.01 8.08 11.54
N GLU A 105 -22.49 7.93 10.30
CA GLU A 105 -22.49 6.65 9.59
C GLU A 105 -21.07 6.13 9.34
N ALA A 106 -20.14 7.01 8.96
CA ALA A 106 -18.73 6.64 8.79
C ALA A 106 -18.08 6.21 10.12
N THR A 107 -18.46 6.85 11.23
CA THR A 107 -17.98 6.50 12.57
C THR A 107 -18.50 5.12 12.98
N GLU A 108 -19.80 4.88 12.81
CA GLU A 108 -20.45 3.60 13.10
C GLU A 108 -19.86 2.46 12.25
N ALA A 109 -19.68 2.68 10.95
CA ALA A 109 -19.06 1.71 10.05
C ALA A 109 -17.61 1.39 10.46
N SER A 110 -16.88 2.37 10.97
CA SER A 110 -15.50 2.17 11.45
C SER A 110 -15.44 1.42 12.77
N ASP A 111 -16.49 1.43 13.59
CA ASP A 111 -16.57 0.71 14.87
C ASP A 111 -17.19 -0.69 14.74
N ALA A 112 -17.81 -0.98 13.59
CA ALA A 112 -18.34 -2.30 13.28
C ALA A 112 -17.22 -3.36 13.23
N PRO A 113 -17.49 -4.60 13.68
CA PRO A 113 -16.51 -5.67 13.60
C PRO A 113 -16.17 -5.97 12.13
N ASP A 114 -14.88 -5.91 11.79
CA ASP A 114 -14.40 -6.30 10.45
C ASP A 114 -14.55 -7.81 10.28
N ARG A 115 -15.62 -8.20 9.61
CA ARG A 115 -15.90 -9.60 9.23
C ARG A 115 -15.56 -9.88 7.78
N GLY A 116 -14.88 -8.95 7.08
CA GLY A 116 -14.68 -9.03 5.63
C GLY A 116 -15.97 -8.96 4.81
N GLU A 117 -17.08 -8.58 5.45
CA GLU A 117 -18.35 -8.33 4.77
C GLU A 117 -18.47 -6.84 4.45
N LEU A 118 -19.01 -6.50 3.28
CA LEU A 118 -19.45 -5.14 3.01
C LEU A 118 -20.58 -4.83 3.99
N GLY A 119 -20.30 -3.98 4.98
CA GLY A 119 -21.28 -3.61 6.00
C GLY A 119 -22.56 -3.02 5.40
N GLU A 120 -23.62 -2.95 6.21
CA GLU A 120 -24.93 -2.44 5.80
C GLU A 120 -24.92 -0.92 5.49
N ALA A 121 -23.89 -0.21 5.95
CA ALA A 121 -23.69 1.22 5.75
C ALA A 121 -23.66 1.58 4.24
N GLY A 122 -24.47 2.54 3.85
CA GLY A 122 -24.59 3.02 2.48
C GLY A 122 -25.41 2.14 1.53
N SER A 123 -25.94 0.99 1.98
CA SER A 123 -26.68 0.07 1.10
C SER A 123 -27.92 0.72 0.50
N GLY A 124 -28.69 1.51 1.24
CA GLY A 124 -29.93 2.15 0.75
C GLY A 124 -29.71 3.08 -0.44
N PHE A 125 -28.86 4.11 -0.27
CA PHE A 125 -28.57 5.09 -1.33
C PHE A 125 -27.90 4.45 -2.54
N VAL A 126 -26.90 3.59 -2.32
CA VAL A 126 -26.19 2.92 -3.41
C VAL A 126 -27.12 1.97 -4.17
N GLN A 127 -28.03 1.29 -3.47
CA GLN A 127 -29.00 0.38 -4.07
C GLN A 127 -30.05 1.16 -4.88
N GLU A 128 -30.52 2.32 -4.41
CA GLU A 128 -31.40 3.19 -5.19
C GLU A 128 -30.71 3.73 -6.44
N LEU A 129 -29.43 4.10 -6.35
CA LEU A 129 -28.64 4.53 -7.51
C LEU A 129 -28.41 3.39 -8.52
N MET A 130 -28.02 2.21 -8.04
CA MET A 130 -27.72 1.05 -8.89
C MET A 130 -28.96 0.44 -9.54
N PHE A 131 -30.09 0.43 -8.83
CA PHE A 131 -31.37 -0.15 -9.28
C PHE A 131 -32.42 0.94 -9.60
N TRP A 132 -31.98 2.15 -9.98
CA TRP A 132 -32.85 3.31 -10.27
C TRP A 132 -33.88 3.06 -11.38
N LYS A 133 -33.63 2.10 -12.28
CA LYS A 133 -34.54 1.67 -13.36
C LYS A 133 -35.34 0.40 -13.00
N GLY A 134 -35.40 0.06 -11.72
CA GLY A 134 -35.99 -1.17 -11.20
C GLY A 134 -35.00 -2.33 -11.11
N GLY A 135 -35.32 -3.28 -10.24
CA GLY A 135 -34.46 -4.42 -9.89
C GLY A 135 -34.24 -4.48 -8.38
N LYS A 136 -33.65 -5.58 -7.90
CA LYS A 136 -33.22 -5.73 -6.51
C LYS A 136 -31.87 -6.43 -6.50
N ALA A 137 -31.05 -6.13 -5.50
CA ALA A 137 -29.84 -6.90 -5.28
C ALA A 137 -30.18 -8.38 -5.08
N GLY A 138 -29.31 -9.25 -5.58
CA GLY A 138 -29.38 -10.69 -5.29
C GLY A 138 -29.18 -10.96 -3.80
N ALA A 139 -29.49 -12.18 -3.36
CA ALA A 139 -29.20 -12.60 -2.00
C ALA A 139 -27.68 -12.74 -1.78
N VAL A 140 -27.22 -12.36 -0.59
CA VAL A 140 -25.81 -12.49 -0.18
C VAL A 140 -25.41 -13.96 -0.18
N VAL A 141 -24.21 -14.28 -0.68
CA VAL A 141 -23.69 -15.66 -0.71
C VAL A 141 -23.32 -16.11 0.71
N ASP A 142 -23.72 -17.32 1.10
CA ASP A 142 -23.25 -17.95 2.34
C ASP A 142 -21.82 -18.49 2.11
N ALA A 143 -20.83 -17.81 2.69
CA ALA A 143 -19.41 -18.12 2.49
C ALA A 143 -19.06 -19.55 2.96
N ASP A 144 -19.59 -19.99 4.11
CA ASP A 144 -19.31 -21.32 4.66
C ASP A 144 -20.02 -22.42 3.88
N GLY A 145 -21.27 -22.17 3.49
CA GLY A 145 -22.03 -23.03 2.59
C GLY A 145 -21.32 -23.19 1.24
N GLU A 146 -20.89 -22.09 0.64
CA GLU A 146 -20.23 -22.08 -0.67
C GLU A 146 -18.86 -22.77 -0.62
N ASN A 147 -18.06 -22.51 0.41
CA ASN A 147 -16.77 -23.17 0.59
C ASN A 147 -16.93 -24.69 0.71
N ARG A 148 -17.95 -25.16 1.44
CA ARG A 148 -18.28 -26.60 1.52
C ARG A 148 -18.68 -27.17 0.17
N ARG A 149 -19.50 -26.45 -0.61
CA ARG A 149 -19.91 -26.87 -1.96
C ARG A 149 -18.71 -26.98 -2.90
N LEU A 150 -17.82 -26.00 -2.89
CA LEU A 150 -16.60 -25.98 -3.70
C LEU A 150 -15.67 -27.14 -3.35
N LYS A 151 -15.42 -27.39 -2.06
CA LYS A 151 -14.62 -28.53 -1.59
C LYS A 151 -15.23 -29.88 -2.01
N THR A 152 -16.55 -30.01 -1.89
CA THR A 152 -17.26 -31.22 -2.32
C THR A 152 -17.14 -31.44 -3.83
N ASN A 153 -17.29 -30.39 -4.62
CA ASN A 153 -17.12 -30.49 -6.08
C ASN A 153 -15.70 -30.85 -6.47
N ALA A 154 -14.69 -30.27 -5.82
CA ALA A 154 -13.30 -30.61 -6.04
C ALA A 154 -13.02 -32.09 -5.70
N ALA A 155 -13.54 -32.59 -4.57
CA ALA A 155 -13.38 -34.00 -4.17
C ALA A 155 -14.05 -34.98 -5.12
N LEU A 156 -15.18 -34.59 -5.74
CA LEU A 156 -15.92 -35.39 -6.71
C LEU A 156 -15.44 -35.19 -8.17
N GLY A 157 -14.42 -34.36 -8.41
CA GLY A 157 -13.94 -34.03 -9.76
C GLY A 157 -14.94 -33.25 -10.62
N ASN A 158 -15.93 -32.61 -9.99
CA ASN A 158 -16.94 -31.80 -10.66
C ASN A 158 -16.43 -30.37 -10.92
N SER A 159 -17.00 -29.71 -11.94
CA SER A 159 -16.76 -28.27 -12.18
C SER A 159 -17.14 -27.41 -10.97
N PRO A 160 -16.39 -26.32 -10.66
CA PRO A 160 -16.75 -25.36 -9.61
C PRO A 160 -18.15 -24.76 -9.77
N THR A 161 -18.65 -24.67 -11.00
CA THR A 161 -19.97 -24.12 -11.33
C THR A 161 -21.13 -25.10 -11.12
N LYS A 162 -20.87 -26.36 -10.76
CA LYS A 162 -21.91 -27.38 -10.62
C LYS A 162 -22.70 -27.22 -9.32
N GLY A 163 -24.01 -27.06 -9.43
CA GLY A 163 -24.93 -26.92 -8.30
C GLY A 163 -25.29 -25.47 -8.00
N VAL A 164 -26.27 -25.27 -7.12
CA VAL A 164 -26.73 -23.93 -6.71
C VAL A 164 -25.78 -23.32 -5.69
N THR A 165 -25.47 -22.03 -5.84
CA THR A 165 -24.68 -21.26 -4.87
C THR A 165 -25.54 -21.03 -3.62
N PRO A 166 -25.09 -21.47 -2.43
CA PRO A 166 -25.81 -21.21 -1.18
C PRO A 166 -25.85 -19.70 -0.90
N THR A 167 -27.03 -19.19 -0.57
CA THR A 167 -27.24 -17.78 -0.23
C THR A 167 -27.81 -17.67 1.18
N GLN A 168 -27.39 -16.65 1.92
CA GLN A 168 -27.98 -16.31 3.20
C GLN A 168 -29.44 -15.89 3.00
N HIS A 169 -30.36 -16.55 3.70
CA HIS A 169 -31.75 -16.12 3.74
C HIS A 169 -31.86 -14.89 4.64
N ALA A 170 -32.51 -13.82 4.17
CA ALA A 170 -32.83 -12.69 5.03
C ALA A 170 -33.59 -13.20 6.27
N LYS A 171 -33.05 -12.92 7.46
CA LYS A 171 -33.71 -13.25 8.71
C LYS A 171 -35.02 -12.47 8.71
N GLY A 172 -36.14 -13.17 8.52
CA GLY A 172 -37.46 -12.55 8.61
C GLY A 172 -37.56 -11.80 9.92
N SER A 173 -37.79 -10.49 9.85
CA SER A 173 -38.15 -9.69 11.02
C SER A 173 -39.46 -10.26 11.55
N GLY A 174 -39.35 -11.19 12.50
CA GLY A 174 -40.49 -11.74 13.22
C GLY A 174 -40.97 -10.65 14.15
N LEU A 175 -42.13 -10.06 13.84
CA LEU A 175 -42.91 -9.34 14.85
C LEU A 175 -43.36 -10.35 15.92
N PHE A 176 -42.62 -10.40 17.02
CA PHE A 176 -43.12 -10.71 18.35
C PHE A 176 -42.40 -9.82 19.36
#